data_AF-A0A956N5Q3-F1
#
_entry.id   AF-A0A956N5Q3-F1
#
_cell.length_a   1.000
_cell.length_b   1.000
_cell.length_c   1.000
_cell.angle_alpha   90.00
_cell.angle_beta   90.00
_cell.angle_gamma   90.00
#
_symmetry.space_group_name_H-M   'P 1'
#
loop_
_entity.id
_entity.type
_entity.pdbx_description
1 polymer ?
#
loop_
_entity_poly.entity_id
_entity_poly.type
_entity_poly.pdbx_seq_one_letter_code
_entity_poly.pdbx_strand_id
1 'polypeptide(L)'
;MSIRFWFALALVALPAVAGAATHTVTQNGITFEPADLTIAPGDTVMWVQTAGVHTVTHGIDDSDPPLGEKLFDAPLSTAEPTFL
;
A
#
# COMPACT_ATOMS: atom_id res chain seq x y z
N MET A 1 33.13 -23.38 49.41
CA MET A 1 33.29 -23.23 47.94
C MET A 1 31.96 -23.60 47.29
N SER A 2 31.17 -22.64 46.81
CA SER A 2 29.90 -22.94 46.12
C SER A 2 29.79 -22.02 44.91
N ILE A 3 29.84 -22.62 43.72
CA ILE A 3 29.72 -21.92 42.44
C ILE A 3 28.25 -21.98 42.05
N ARG A 4 27.60 -20.81 41.97
CA ARG A 4 26.23 -20.66 41.46
C ARG A 4 26.29 -20.44 39.96
N PHE A 5 25.87 -21.44 39.18
CA PHE A 5 25.68 -21.29 37.74
C PHE A 5 24.32 -20.61 37.48
N TRP A 6 24.37 -19.33 37.11
CA TRP A 6 23.22 -18.64 36.56
C TRP A 6 23.10 -19.02 35.08
N PHE A 7 22.05 -19.75 34.71
CA PHE A 7 21.67 -19.90 33.31
C PHE A 7 21.03 -18.60 32.85
N ALA A 8 21.79 -17.77 32.13
CA ALA A 8 21.20 -16.70 31.34
C ALA A 8 20.47 -17.34 30.15
N LEU A 9 19.14 -17.24 30.13
CA LEU A 9 18.34 -17.60 28.96
C LEU A 9 18.64 -16.57 27.86
N ALA A 10 19.43 -16.96 26.87
CA ALA A 10 19.63 -16.14 25.68
C ALA A 10 18.33 -16.12 24.86
N LEU A 11 17.66 -14.97 24.83
CA LEU A 11 16.51 -14.74 23.96
C LEU A 11 17.03 -14.66 22.51
N VAL A 12 16.86 -15.74 21.75
CA VAL A 12 17.11 -15.73 20.31
C VAL A 12 16.01 -14.92 19.65
N ALA A 13 16.31 -13.69 19.22
CA ALA A 13 15.42 -12.91 18.39
C ALA A 13 15.37 -13.56 17.00
N LEU A 14 14.24 -14.19 16.66
CA LEU A 14 13.99 -14.64 15.29
C LEU A 14 13.70 -13.41 14.42
N PRO A 15 14.29 -13.30 13.22
CA PRO A 15 13.93 -12.24 12.29
C PRO A 15 12.48 -12.42 11.87
N ALA A 16 11.64 -11.41 12.12
CA ALA A 16 10.31 -11.37 11.56
C ALA A 16 10.44 -11.18 10.03
N VAL A 17 9.91 -12.12 9.25
CA VAL A 17 9.73 -11.92 7.82
C VAL A 17 8.61 -10.89 7.67
N ALA A 18 8.96 -9.64 7.40
CA ALA A 18 7.98 -8.63 7.02
C ALA A 18 7.46 -8.97 5.62
N GLY A 19 6.18 -9.34 5.53
CA GLY A 19 5.51 -9.47 4.24
C GLY A 19 5.26 -8.09 3.61
N ALA A 20 5.02 -8.06 2.30
CA ALA A 20 4.57 -6.85 1.60
C ALA A 20 3.31 -6.29 2.27
N ALA A 21 3.28 -4.97 2.49
CA ALA A 21 2.17 -4.29 3.12
C ALA A 21 1.11 -3.88 2.08
N THR A 22 -0.14 -3.74 2.53
CA THR A 22 -1.19 -3.06 1.78
C THR A 22 -1.45 -1.70 2.41
N HIS A 23 -1.36 -0.64 1.60
CA HIS A 23 -1.60 0.74 2.00
C HIS A 23 -2.93 1.21 1.43
N THR A 24 -3.78 1.84 2.23
CA THR A 24 -5.09 2.33 1.77
C THR A 24 -5.02 3.82 1.46
N VAL A 25 -5.49 4.20 0.27
CA VAL A 25 -5.75 5.59 -0.13
C VAL A 25 -7.26 5.77 -0.27
N THR A 26 -7.83 6.67 0.50
CA THR A 26 -9.28 6.90 0.51
C THR A 26 -9.62 8.15 -0.27
N GLN A 27 -10.50 8.05 -1.27
CA GLN A 27 -11.10 9.22 -1.89
C GLN A 27 -12.05 9.89 -0.89
N ASN A 28 -11.88 11.18 -0.63
CA ASN A 28 -12.74 11.98 0.23
C ASN A 28 -13.11 13.30 -0.48
N GLY A 29 -14.36 13.41 -0.91
CA GLY A 29 -14.83 14.55 -1.70
C GLY A 29 -14.12 14.62 -3.05
N ILE A 30 -13.26 15.62 -3.26
CA ILE A 30 -12.46 15.77 -4.49
C ILE A 30 -10.97 15.51 -4.26
N THR A 31 -10.62 14.86 -3.14
CA THR A 31 -9.24 14.61 -2.71
C THR A 31 -9.00 13.14 -2.42
N PHE A 32 -7.73 12.75 -2.35
CA PHE A 32 -7.28 11.44 -1.89
C PHE A 32 -6.46 11.60 -0.61
N GLU A 33 -6.68 10.73 0.37
CA GLU A 33 -5.99 10.74 1.65
C GLU A 33 -5.34 9.35 1.92
N PRO A 34 -4.02 9.27 2.17
CA PRO A 34 -3.08 10.39 2.12
C PRO A 34 -2.87 10.92 0.69
N ALA A 35 -2.58 12.21 0.56
CA ALA A 35 -2.24 12.82 -0.72
C ALA A 35 -0.86 12.37 -1.23
N ASP A 36 0.07 12.14 -0.30
CA ASP A 36 1.42 11.63 -0.57
C ASP A 36 1.64 10.34 0.23
N LEU A 37 2.09 9.28 -0.43
CA LEU A 37 2.34 7.99 0.17
C LEU A 37 3.72 7.47 -0.27
N THR A 38 4.55 7.06 0.69
CA THR A 38 5.80 6.35 0.42
C THR A 38 5.62 4.87 0.78
N ILE A 39 5.88 3.98 -0.18
CA ILE A 39 5.74 2.53 -0.01
C ILE A 39 7.08 1.81 -0.31
N ALA A 40 7.23 0.59 0.17
CA ALA A 40 8.38 -0.25 -0.14
C ALA A 40 8.12 -1.07 -1.43
N PRO A 41 9.18 -1.46 -2.17
CA PRO A 41 9.03 -2.37 -3.29
C PRO A 41 8.34 -3.68 -2.89
N GLY A 42 7.31 -4.06 -3.64
CA GLY A 42 6.51 -5.26 -3.38
C GLY A 42 5.21 -4.98 -2.63
N ASP A 43 5.03 -3.80 -2.05
CA ASP A 43 3.77 -3.39 -1.43
C ASP A 43 2.63 -3.23 -2.45
N THR A 44 1.40 -3.24 -1.94
CA THR A 44 0.18 -2.96 -2.70
C THR A 44 -0.46 -1.67 -2.20
N VAL A 45 -1.01 -0.87 -3.11
CA VAL A 45 -1.83 0.29 -2.74
C VAL A 45 -3.27 -0.02 -3.12
N MET A 46 -4.20 0.20 -2.20
CA MET A 46 -5.63 0.02 -2.40
C MET A 46 -6.32 1.38 -2.36
N TRP A 47 -6.87 1.79 -3.49
CA TRP A 47 -7.70 2.98 -3.58
C TRP A 47 -9.15 2.63 -3.25
N VAL A 48 -9.81 3.45 -2.43
CA VAL A 48 -11.18 3.21 -1.97
C VAL A 48 -12.04 4.45 -2.25
N GLN A 49 -13.17 4.24 -2.94
CA GLN A 49 -14.19 5.24 -3.20
C GLN A 49 -15.07 5.45 -1.96
N THR A 50 -15.41 6.71 -1.67
CA THR A 50 -16.46 7.03 -0.70
C THR A 50 -17.71 7.62 -1.35
N ALA A 51 -17.56 8.43 -2.40
CA ALA A 51 -18.67 9.01 -3.15
C ALA A 51 -18.25 9.51 -4.54
N GLY A 52 -19.24 9.75 -5.41
CA GLY A 52 -19.02 10.35 -6.72
C GLY A 52 -18.40 9.39 -7.75
N VAL A 53 -17.91 9.97 -8.85
CA VAL A 53 -17.24 9.25 -9.93
C VAL A 53 -15.87 9.90 -10.10
N HIS A 54 -14.83 9.11 -9.87
CA HIS A 54 -13.43 9.48 -9.99
C HIS A 54 -12.69 8.43 -10.81
N THR A 55 -11.40 8.63 -11.01
CA THR A 55 -10.49 7.65 -11.58
C THR A 55 -9.25 7.51 -10.71
N VAL A 56 -8.54 6.41 -10.89
CA VAL A 56 -7.17 6.22 -10.44
C VAL A 56 -6.34 6.12 -11.71
N THR A 57 -5.51 7.15 -11.93
CA THR A 57 -4.77 7.34 -13.18
C THR A 57 -3.31 7.55 -12.85
N HIS A 58 -2.42 6.85 -13.55
CA HIS A 58 -0.98 7.01 -13.43
C HIS A 58 -0.40 7.54 -14.74
N GLY A 59 0.21 8.70 -14.67
CA GLY A 59 0.80 9.41 -15.80
C GLY A 59 0.45 10.89 -15.74
N ILE A 60 0.65 11.61 -16.85
CA ILE A 60 0.52 13.07 -16.89
C ILE A 60 -0.60 13.55 -17.81
N ASP A 61 -0.78 12.94 -18.98
CA ASP A 61 -1.74 13.37 -20.01
C ASP A 61 -1.91 12.35 -21.16
N ASP A 62 -2.54 12.75 -22.27
CA ASP A 62 -2.75 11.98 -23.50
C ASP A 62 -1.46 11.41 -24.13
N SER A 63 -0.28 11.80 -23.64
CA SER A 63 1.02 11.24 -24.03
C SER A 63 1.31 9.90 -23.33
N ASP A 64 0.47 9.46 -22.40
CA ASP A 64 0.63 8.21 -21.69
C ASP A 64 0.51 7.00 -22.66
N PRO A 65 1.46 6.05 -22.65
CA PRO A 65 1.37 4.85 -23.48
C PRO A 65 0.08 4.06 -23.22
N PRO A 66 -0.47 3.40 -24.25
CA PRO A 66 -1.72 2.65 -24.14
C PRO A 66 -1.68 1.58 -23.04
N LEU A 67 -2.84 1.31 -22.43
CA LEU A 67 -3.06 0.29 -21.40
C LEU A 67 -2.32 -1.02 -21.73
N GLY A 68 -1.34 -1.39 -20.89
CA GLY A 68 -0.56 -2.63 -21.07
C GLY A 68 0.93 -2.52 -20.73
N GLU A 69 1.48 -1.31 -20.56
CA GLU A 69 2.93 -1.12 -20.37
C GLU A 69 3.38 -0.62 -18.97
N LYS A 70 2.55 -0.81 -17.91
CA LYS A 70 2.72 -0.42 -16.48
C LYS A 70 1.93 0.81 -16.01
N LEU A 71 1.30 1.56 -16.91
CA LEU A 71 0.40 2.63 -16.50
C LEU A 71 -1.03 2.09 -16.33
N PHE A 72 -1.79 2.71 -15.45
CA PHE A 72 -3.20 2.39 -15.21
C PHE A 72 -4.07 3.64 -15.39
N ASP A 73 -5.26 3.43 -15.94
CA ASP A 73 -6.37 4.38 -15.89
C ASP A 73 -7.64 3.57 -15.62
N ALA A 74 -8.15 3.69 -14.40
CA ALA A 74 -9.23 2.84 -13.90
C ALA A 74 -10.34 3.68 -13.25
N PRO A 75 -11.62 3.32 -13.42
CA PRO A 75 -12.70 3.98 -12.70
C PRO A 75 -12.58 3.77 -11.19
N LEU A 76 -13.01 4.77 -10.42
CA LEU A 76 -13.21 4.66 -8.98
C LEU A 76 -14.58 5.28 -8.65
N SER A 77 -15.60 4.44 -8.55
CA SER A 77 -17.00 4.85 -8.49
C SER A 77 -17.83 3.91 -7.61
N THR A 78 -19.13 4.18 -7.42
CA THR A 78 -19.98 3.26 -6.65
C THR A 78 -20.10 1.87 -7.31
N ALA A 79 -19.94 1.77 -8.63
CA ALA A 79 -19.93 0.49 -9.34
C ALA A 79 -18.58 -0.23 -9.22
N GLU A 80 -17.50 0.53 -9.07
CA GLU A 80 -16.11 0.05 -8.96
C GLU A 80 -15.44 0.76 -7.76
N PRO A 81 -15.79 0.37 -6.52
CA PRO A 81 -15.45 1.16 -5.34
C PRO A 81 -14.01 0.97 -4.88
N THR A 82 -13.27 0.05 -5.49
CA THR A 82 -11.88 -0.25 -5.11
C THR A 82 -11.01 -0.57 -6.32
N PHE A 83 -9.76 -0.11 -6.29
CA PHE A 83 -8.71 -0.45 -7.26
C PHE A 83 -7.43 -0.89 -6.52
N LEU A 84 -6.70 -1.85 -7.09
CA LEU A 84 -5.47 -2.45 -6.55
C LEU A 84 -4.34 -2.40 -7.58
#